data_AF-A0A3D1TPZ7-F1
#
_entry.id   AF-A0A3D1TPZ7-F1
#
_cell.length_a   1.000
_cell.length_b   1.000
_cell.length_c   1.000
_cell.angle_alpha   90.00
_cell.angle_beta   90.00
_cell.angle_gamma   90.00
#
_symmetry.space_group_name_H-M   'P 1'
#
loop_
_entity.id
_entity.type
_entity.pdbx_description
1 polymer ?
#
loop_
_entity_poly.entity_id
_entity_poly.type
_entity_poly.pdbx_seq_one_letter_code
_entity_poly.pdbx_strand_id
1 'polypeptide(L)'
;MRAEPLTMSIRRMSLGAGYRYLMSSVARADGSGHAASALTRYYAESGTPPGRFLGQGLAGLNNSNGVPVGSKVTEEHLFRMLGMLQDPMTGEQLGRPPRRGGTAYIDPRGVTRKPPLPVAGFDLTFSAPKSVSVAWAVADEVTQGLIYAAHQRALEHVIGYAEGHVFSSRSGAGGVVQEDIRGVVAAAF
;
A
#
# COMPACT_ATOMS: atom_id res chain seq x y z
N MET A 1 -4.32 7.62 32.20
CA MET A 1 -4.60 8.25 30.89
C MET A 1 -4.76 7.12 29.88
N ARG A 2 -5.95 6.91 29.29
CA ARG A 2 -6.13 5.86 28.26
C ARG A 2 -5.65 6.45 26.94
N ALA A 3 -4.63 5.85 26.32
CA ALA A 3 -4.25 6.20 24.97
C ALA A 3 -5.40 5.77 24.03
N GLU A 4 -5.85 6.68 23.16
CA GLU A 4 -6.78 6.28 22.10
C GLU A 4 -6.06 5.30 21.15
N PRO A 5 -6.72 4.20 20.75
CA PRO A 5 -6.09 3.20 19.89
C PRO A 5 -5.80 3.79 18.51
N LEU A 6 -4.66 3.42 17.95
CA LEU A 6 -4.32 3.70 16.56
C LEU A 6 -5.38 3.04 15.66
N THR A 7 -5.99 3.82 14.77
CA THR A 7 -7.07 3.32 13.91
C THR A 7 -6.52 3.03 12.51
N MET A 8 -6.80 1.84 11.99
CA MET A 8 -6.52 1.47 10.60
C MET A 8 -7.83 1.40 9.81
N SER A 9 -7.87 2.05 8.65
CA SER A 9 -8.94 1.88 7.67
C SER A 9 -8.44 1.06 6.48
N ILE A 10 -9.31 0.22 5.93
CA ILE A 10 -9.00 -0.66 4.79
C ILE A 10 -9.91 -0.31 3.62
N ARG A 11 -9.32 -0.06 2.45
CA ARG A 11 -10.06 0.16 1.21
C ARG A 11 -9.63 -0.81 0.13
N ARG A 12 -10.60 -1.44 -0.52
CA ARG A 12 -10.36 -2.31 -1.68
C ARG A 12 -10.06 -1.50 -2.92
N MET A 13 -8.96 -1.80 -3.61
CA MET A 13 -8.60 -1.19 -4.89
C MET A 13 -8.91 -2.14 -6.03
N SER A 14 -9.85 -1.76 -6.91
CA SER A 14 -10.21 -2.60 -8.07
C SER A 14 -9.34 -2.25 -9.28
N LEU A 15 -9.00 -3.27 -10.09
CA LEU A 15 -8.20 -3.13 -11.30
C LEU A 15 -8.82 -2.08 -12.25
N GLY A 16 -8.01 -1.15 -12.75
CA GLY A 16 -8.42 -0.13 -13.73
C GLY A 16 -9.08 1.14 -13.17
N ALA A 17 -9.56 1.16 -11.92
CA ALA A 17 -10.19 2.34 -11.32
C ALA A 17 -9.50 2.84 -10.04
N GLY A 18 -9.04 1.92 -9.17
CA GLY A 18 -8.62 2.27 -7.80
C GLY A 18 -7.23 2.88 -7.66
N TYR A 19 -6.26 2.46 -8.48
CA TYR A 19 -4.86 2.88 -8.29
C TYR A 19 -4.51 4.23 -8.94
N ARG A 20 -5.36 4.75 -9.84
CA ARG A 20 -5.16 6.05 -10.49
C ARG A 20 -5.10 7.22 -9.50
N TYR A 21 -5.84 7.13 -8.39
CA TYR A 21 -5.77 8.11 -7.30
C TYR A 21 -4.37 8.13 -6.67
N LEU A 22 -3.82 6.96 -6.37
CA LEU A 22 -2.47 6.81 -5.83
C LEU A 22 -1.39 7.29 -6.82
N MET A 23 -1.61 7.13 -8.13
CA MET A 23 -0.68 7.65 -9.15
C MET A 23 -0.67 9.17 -9.16
N SER A 24 -1.83 9.80 -9.02
CA SER A 24 -1.93 11.26 -9.02
C SER A 24 -1.28 11.95 -7.82
N SER A 25 -1.09 11.23 -6.70
CA SER A 25 -0.37 11.74 -5.52
C SER A 25 1.13 11.50 -5.62
N VAL A 26 1.57 10.39 -6.21
CA VAL A 26 3.00 10.06 -6.40
C VAL A 26 3.63 10.85 -7.55
N ALA A 27 2.92 11.02 -8.67
CA ALA A 27 3.40 11.79 -9.82
C ALA A 27 3.68 13.27 -9.48
N ARG A 28 3.02 13.81 -8.45
CA ARG A 28 3.29 15.17 -7.94
C ARG A 28 4.64 15.27 -7.20
N ALA A 29 5.15 14.17 -6.68
CA ALA A 29 6.37 14.11 -5.88
C ALA A 29 7.67 13.98 -6.71
N ASP A 30 7.57 13.56 -7.97
CA ASP A 30 8.74 13.41 -8.86
C ASP A 30 9.13 14.74 -9.55
N GLY A 31 8.40 15.84 -9.31
CA GLY A 31 8.71 17.18 -9.79
C GLY A 31 9.48 18.04 -8.78
N SER A 32 10.75 18.33 -9.09
CA SER A 32 11.62 19.40 -8.55
C SER A 32 12.10 19.31 -7.09
N GLY A 33 13.43 19.35 -6.91
CA GLY A 33 14.09 19.58 -5.61
C GLY A 33 14.39 21.05 -5.34
N HIS A 34 14.58 21.40 -4.06
CA HIS A 34 15.67 22.16 -3.43
C HIS A 34 15.33 22.39 -1.93
N ALA A 35 16.37 22.63 -1.12
CA ALA A 35 16.39 22.55 0.34
C ALA A 35 15.31 23.37 1.10
N ALA A 36 14.45 22.66 1.85
CA ALA A 36 13.62 23.22 2.93
C ALA A 36 13.41 22.20 4.07
N SER A 37 13.24 22.71 5.30
CA SER A 37 13.11 21.95 6.55
C SER A 37 11.97 20.92 6.50
N ALA A 38 12.14 19.81 7.24
CA ALA A 38 11.24 18.65 7.19
C ALA A 38 9.75 18.96 7.45
N LEU A 39 9.47 20.00 8.24
CA LEU A 39 8.12 20.47 8.62
C LEU A 39 7.41 21.18 7.46
N THR A 40 8.17 21.86 6.60
CA THR A 40 7.70 22.51 5.37
C THR A 40 7.44 21.48 4.27
N ARG A 41 8.07 20.29 4.31
CA ARG A 41 7.92 19.30 3.23
C ARG A 41 6.55 18.61 3.25
N TYR A 42 6.04 18.27 4.43
CA TYR A 42 4.74 17.59 4.55
C TYR A 42 3.54 18.53 4.30
N TYR A 43 3.72 19.84 4.46
CA TYR A 43 2.64 20.84 4.31
C TYR A 43 2.83 21.83 3.15
N ALA A 44 4.06 22.05 2.66
CA ALA A 44 4.38 23.04 1.62
C ALA A 44 4.92 22.44 0.32
N GLU A 45 5.34 21.18 0.28
CA GLU A 45 5.41 20.48 -1.01
C GLU A 45 3.99 20.08 -1.41
N SER A 46 3.57 20.55 -2.58
CA SER A 46 2.38 20.10 -3.26
C SER A 46 2.58 18.67 -3.80
N GLY A 47 2.84 17.71 -2.92
CA GLY A 47 3.05 16.29 -3.23
C GLY A 47 3.26 15.43 -1.98
N THR A 48 2.79 14.19 -2.01
CA THR A 48 3.09 13.20 -0.97
C THR A 48 4.55 12.76 -1.11
N PRO A 49 5.37 12.64 -0.04
CA PRO A 49 6.73 12.13 -0.15
C PRO A 49 6.79 10.83 -0.97
N PRO A 50 7.87 10.59 -1.74
CA PRO A 50 7.95 9.40 -2.56
C PRO A 50 7.86 8.15 -1.70
N GLY A 51 6.95 7.25 -2.07
CA GLY A 51 6.69 6.06 -1.27
C GLY A 51 7.90 5.14 -1.16
N ARG A 52 7.87 4.24 -0.17
CA ARG A 52 8.93 3.25 0.07
C ARG A 52 8.37 1.84 0.06
N PHE A 53 9.12 0.92 -0.52
CA PHE A 53 8.78 -0.49 -0.52
C PHE A 53 8.89 -1.09 0.89
N LEU A 54 7.94 -1.95 1.25
CA LEU A 54 7.94 -2.74 2.48
C LEU A 54 7.31 -4.13 2.26
N GLY A 55 7.51 -5.00 3.26
CA GLY A 55 7.01 -6.37 3.29
C GLY A 55 8.07 -7.41 2.90
N GLN A 56 7.90 -8.64 3.40
CA GLN A 56 8.81 -9.77 3.16
C GLN A 56 8.67 -10.32 1.73
N GLY A 57 7.55 -10.06 1.07
CA GLY A 57 7.30 -10.48 -0.31
C GLY A 57 8.29 -9.85 -1.31
N LEU A 58 8.96 -8.75 -0.93
CA LEU A 58 9.99 -8.10 -1.75
C LEU A 58 11.14 -9.04 -2.13
N ALA A 59 11.44 -10.06 -1.32
CA ALA A 59 12.49 -11.04 -1.63
C ALA A 59 12.19 -11.89 -2.87
N GLY A 60 10.90 -12.05 -3.24
CA GLY A 60 10.49 -12.80 -4.43
C GLY A 60 10.52 -12.00 -5.72
N LEU A 61 10.72 -10.68 -5.65
CA LEU A 61 10.73 -9.79 -6.81
C LEU A 61 12.08 -9.81 -7.53
N ASN A 62 12.12 -9.17 -8.70
CA ASN A 62 13.31 -8.98 -9.51
C ASN A 62 13.98 -10.33 -9.83
N ASN A 63 13.19 -11.29 -10.31
CA ASN A 63 13.63 -12.66 -10.58
C ASN A 63 14.26 -13.33 -9.34
N SER A 64 13.65 -13.13 -8.16
CA SER A 64 14.13 -13.60 -6.86
C SER A 64 15.46 -13.01 -6.37
N ASN A 65 15.98 -11.96 -7.02
CA ASN A 65 17.10 -11.18 -6.46
C ASN A 65 16.64 -10.27 -5.31
N GLY A 66 15.33 -10.01 -5.23
CA GLY A 66 14.71 -9.21 -4.21
C GLY A 66 14.83 -7.70 -4.44
N VAL A 67 14.11 -6.96 -3.60
CA VAL A 67 14.17 -5.50 -3.51
C VAL A 67 14.44 -5.13 -2.05
N PRO A 68 15.45 -4.31 -1.74
CA PRO A 68 15.70 -3.87 -0.37
C PRO A 68 14.50 -3.11 0.20
N VAL A 69 14.09 -3.46 1.43
CA VAL A 69 13.09 -2.70 2.19
C VAL A 69 13.53 -1.23 2.30
N GLY A 70 12.58 -0.31 2.16
CA GLY A 70 12.83 1.13 2.17
C GLY A 70 13.22 1.71 0.81
N SER A 71 13.38 0.90 -0.23
CA SER A 71 13.69 1.38 -1.60
C SER A 71 12.59 2.30 -2.11
N LYS A 72 12.97 3.37 -2.83
CA LYS A 72 12.02 4.34 -3.37
C LYS A 72 11.07 3.67 -4.38
N VAL A 73 9.80 4.00 -4.27
CA VAL A 73 8.74 3.60 -5.17
C VAL A 73 8.52 4.72 -6.19
N THR A 74 8.50 4.37 -7.48
CA THR A 74 8.19 5.28 -8.58
C THR A 74 6.75 5.10 -9.05
N GLU A 75 6.25 6.02 -9.87
CA GLU A 75 4.96 5.84 -10.55
C GLU A 75 4.93 4.55 -11.38
N GLU A 76 6.02 4.25 -12.11
CA GLU A 76 6.10 3.05 -12.93
C GLU A 76 6.05 1.76 -12.11
N HIS A 77 6.73 1.71 -10.95
CA HIS A 77 6.66 0.57 -10.04
C HIS A 77 5.21 0.28 -9.63
N LEU A 78 4.47 1.32 -9.24
CA LEU A 78 3.09 1.17 -8.81
C LEU A 78 2.13 0.88 -9.97
N PHE A 79 2.38 1.46 -11.15
CA PHE A 79 1.62 1.15 -12.35
C PHE A 79 1.77 -0.33 -12.72
N ARG A 80 2.99 -0.87 -12.70
CA ARG A 80 3.25 -2.29 -12.91
C ARG A 80 2.57 -3.15 -11.85
N MET A 81 2.76 -2.83 -10.57
CA MET A 81 2.22 -3.61 -9.45
C MET A 81 0.68 -3.60 -9.39
N LEU A 82 0.05 -2.43 -9.45
CA LEU A 82 -1.39 -2.27 -9.21
C LEU A 82 -2.23 -2.13 -10.49
N GLY A 83 -1.63 -1.69 -11.59
CA GLY A 83 -2.29 -1.56 -12.89
C GLY A 83 -2.18 -2.82 -13.73
N MET A 84 -0.99 -3.41 -13.77
CA MET A 84 -0.65 -4.54 -14.63
C MET A 84 -0.50 -5.87 -13.89
N LEU A 85 -0.44 -5.86 -12.55
CA LEU A 85 -0.18 -7.02 -11.70
C LEU A 85 1.15 -7.70 -12.07
N GLN A 86 2.13 -6.89 -12.39
CA GLN A 86 3.48 -7.29 -12.80
C GLN A 86 4.48 -7.04 -11.68
N ASP A 87 5.63 -7.69 -11.80
CA ASP A 87 6.80 -7.38 -11.00
C ASP A 87 7.18 -5.91 -11.25
N PRO A 88 7.24 -5.07 -10.20
CA PRO A 88 7.52 -3.65 -10.38
C PRO A 88 8.91 -3.38 -10.98
N MET A 89 9.86 -4.29 -10.78
CA MET A 89 11.24 -4.13 -11.24
C MET A 89 11.41 -4.60 -12.69
N THR A 90 10.85 -5.76 -13.04
CA THR A 90 11.09 -6.38 -14.36
C THR A 90 9.95 -6.19 -15.35
N GLY A 91 8.73 -5.92 -14.88
CA GLY A 91 7.52 -5.90 -15.70
C GLY A 91 7.01 -7.31 -16.08
N GLU A 92 7.62 -8.38 -15.56
CA GLU A 92 7.11 -9.73 -15.78
C GLU A 92 5.79 -9.95 -15.05
N GLN A 93 4.92 -10.79 -15.61
CA GLN A 93 3.61 -11.05 -15.02
C GLN A 93 3.73 -11.84 -13.72
N LEU A 94 3.14 -11.32 -12.63
CA LEU A 94 3.03 -12.07 -11.39
C LEU A 94 1.81 -12.99 -11.44
N GLY A 95 2.08 -14.29 -11.37
CA GLY A 95 1.03 -15.32 -11.38
C GLY A 95 0.15 -15.28 -12.62
N ARG A 96 -1.07 -15.80 -12.50
CA ARG A 96 -2.04 -15.80 -13.59
C ARG A 96 -2.86 -14.50 -13.56
N PRO A 97 -2.94 -13.74 -14.67
CA PRO A 97 -3.80 -12.57 -14.74
C PRO A 97 -5.27 -12.93 -14.43
N PRO A 98 -5.98 -12.12 -13.63
CA PRO A 98 -7.38 -12.36 -13.37
C PRO A 98 -8.18 -12.18 -14.67
N ARG A 99 -9.15 -13.07 -14.89
CA ARG A 99 -10.05 -12.95 -16.04
C ARG A 99 -10.86 -11.68 -15.91
N ARG A 100 -10.75 -10.77 -16.88
CA ARG A 100 -11.62 -9.60 -16.97
C ARG A 100 -12.99 -10.07 -17.46
N GLY A 101 -14.03 -9.79 -16.68
CA GLY A 101 -15.42 -10.05 -17.06
C GLY A 101 -15.96 -11.37 -16.51
N GLY A 102 -17.08 -11.25 -15.82
CA GLY A 102 -18.06 -12.31 -15.62
C GLY A 102 -19.34 -11.96 -16.39
N THR A 103 -20.29 -12.89 -16.44
CA THR A 103 -21.63 -12.57 -16.92
C THR A 103 -22.35 -11.68 -15.91
N ALA A 104 -23.18 -10.76 -16.40
CA ALA A 104 -24.12 -10.07 -15.52
C ALA A 104 -25.01 -11.11 -14.84
N TYR A 105 -25.35 -10.89 -13.57
CA TYR A 105 -26.18 -11.80 -12.79
C TYR A 105 -27.36 -11.05 -12.18
N ILE A 106 -28.43 -11.76 -11.86
CA ILE A 106 -29.59 -11.20 -11.17
C ILE A 106 -29.40 -11.44 -9.67
N ASP A 107 -29.39 -10.36 -8.88
CA ASP A 107 -29.29 -10.48 -7.42
C ASP A 107 -30.61 -11.02 -6.80
N PRO A 108 -30.64 -11.42 -5.52
CA PRO A 108 -31.85 -11.95 -4.88
C PRO A 108 -33.05 -10.99 -4.88
N ARG A 109 -32.85 -9.72 -5.27
CA ARG A 109 -33.91 -8.69 -5.38
C ARG A 109 -34.38 -8.51 -6.82
N GLY A 110 -33.96 -9.36 -7.75
CA GLY A 110 -34.33 -9.28 -9.17
C GLY A 110 -33.56 -8.22 -9.96
N VAL A 111 -32.50 -7.62 -9.40
CA VAL A 111 -31.76 -6.55 -10.08
C VAL A 111 -30.56 -7.12 -10.84
N THR A 112 -30.45 -6.80 -12.12
CA THR A 112 -29.28 -7.14 -12.94
C THR A 112 -28.04 -6.37 -12.46
N ARG A 113 -27.01 -7.09 -12.04
CA ARG A 113 -25.73 -6.57 -11.56
C ARG A 113 -24.60 -6.97 -12.51
N LYS A 114 -23.67 -6.04 -12.71
CA LYS A 114 -22.37 -6.37 -13.32
C LYS A 114 -21.51 -7.13 -12.30
N PRO A 115 -20.67 -8.07 -12.75
CA PRO A 115 -19.71 -8.73 -11.86
C PRO A 115 -18.72 -7.69 -11.30
N PRO A 116 -18.23 -7.89 -10.06
CA PRO A 116 -17.21 -7.04 -9.50
C PRO A 116 -15.90 -7.17 -10.30
N LEU A 117 -15.20 -6.04 -10.45
CA LEU A 117 -13.86 -6.06 -11.02
C LEU A 117 -12.88 -6.80 -10.09
N PRO A 118 -11.85 -7.47 -10.64
CA PRO A 118 -10.77 -8.03 -9.85
C PRO A 118 -10.14 -6.99 -8.92
N VAL A 119 -9.72 -7.43 -7.74
CA VAL A 119 -9.00 -6.61 -6.77
C VAL A 119 -7.54 -6.55 -7.19
N ALA A 120 -7.02 -5.34 -7.36
CA ALA A 120 -5.61 -5.08 -7.64
C ALA A 120 -4.77 -4.98 -6.36
N GLY A 121 -5.39 -4.60 -5.25
CA GLY A 121 -4.73 -4.50 -3.95
C GLY A 121 -5.65 -3.91 -2.88
N PHE A 122 -5.07 -3.62 -1.73
CA PHE A 122 -5.72 -2.96 -0.60
C PHE A 122 -4.92 -1.74 -0.19
N ASP A 123 -5.62 -0.65 0.09
CA ASP A 123 -5.08 0.55 0.71
C ASP A 123 -5.34 0.46 2.22
N LEU A 124 -4.25 0.50 3.00
CA LEU A 124 -4.25 0.44 4.45
C LEU A 124 -3.81 1.80 4.99
N THR A 125 -4.77 2.60 5.46
CA THR A 125 -4.48 3.93 6.00
C THR A 125 -4.34 3.83 7.53
N PHE A 126 -3.13 4.08 8.03
CA PHE A 126 -2.82 4.12 9.46
C PHE A 126 -2.94 5.55 9.99
N SER A 127 -3.91 5.79 10.87
CA SER A 127 -4.13 7.11 11.46
C SER A 127 -3.58 7.13 12.88
N ALA A 128 -2.56 7.96 13.13
CA ALA A 128 -2.05 8.19 14.48
C ALA A 128 -3.15 8.78 15.40
N PRO A 129 -3.14 8.47 16.70
CA PRO A 129 -4.01 9.13 17.67
C PRO A 129 -3.85 10.65 17.58
N LYS A 130 -4.95 11.40 17.73
CA LYS A 130 -4.93 12.85 17.54
C LYS A 130 -3.90 13.56 18.43
N SER A 131 -3.71 13.08 19.65
CA SER A 131 -2.69 13.59 20.59
C SER A 131 -1.27 13.46 20.04
N VAL A 132 -0.95 12.35 19.35
CA VAL A 132 0.36 12.15 18.70
C VAL A 132 0.54 13.11 17.54
N SER A 133 -0.50 13.31 16.72
CA SER A 133 -0.45 14.29 15.63
C SER A 133 -0.23 15.71 16.14
N VAL A 134 -0.89 16.10 17.24
CA VAL A 134 -0.69 17.41 17.86
C VAL A 134 0.72 17.54 18.43
N ALA A 135 1.20 16.52 19.15
CA ALA A 135 2.55 16.50 19.71
C ALA A 135 3.62 16.64 18.61
N TRP A 136 3.46 15.92 17.50
CA TRP A 136 4.34 16.06 16.33
C TRP A 136 4.27 17.47 15.73
N ALA A 137 3.08 18.05 15.56
CA ALA A 137 2.91 19.34 14.90
C ALA A 137 3.58 20.52 15.63
N VAL A 138 3.67 20.46 16.97
CA VAL A 138 4.25 21.53 17.80
C VAL A 138 5.68 21.24 18.26
N ALA A 139 6.22 20.07 17.94
CA ALA A 139 7.55 19.64 18.35
C ALA A 139 8.67 20.33 17.54
N ASP A 140 9.87 20.40 18.14
CA ASP A 140 11.10 20.74 17.43
C ASP A 140 11.48 19.64 16.40
N GLU A 141 12.42 19.94 15.51
CA GLU A 141 12.80 19.05 14.40
C GLU A 141 13.31 17.68 14.88
N VAL A 142 14.06 17.63 15.99
CA VAL A 142 14.58 16.37 16.53
C VAL A 142 13.42 15.54 17.07
N THR A 143 12.55 16.14 17.87
CA THR A 143 11.40 15.45 18.46
C THR A 143 10.39 14.99 17.37
N GLN A 144 10.18 15.79 16.33
CA GLN A 144 9.40 15.38 15.15
C GLN A 144 9.96 14.15 14.47
N GLY A 145 11.28 14.12 14.26
CA GLY A 145 11.97 12.96 13.69
C GLY A 145 11.77 11.70 14.54
N LEU A 146 11.86 11.82 15.87
CA LEU A 146 11.65 10.71 16.79
C LEU A 146 10.21 10.17 16.76
N ILE A 147 9.21 11.06 16.77
CA ILE A 147 7.80 10.67 16.69
C ILE A 147 7.49 10.01 15.34
N TYR A 148 8.01 10.57 14.23
CA TYR A 148 7.85 9.99 12.90
C TYR A 148 8.49 8.60 12.81
N ALA A 149 9.72 8.44 13.30
CA ALA A 149 10.40 7.15 13.33
C ALA A 149 9.67 6.12 14.22
N ALA A 150 9.06 6.55 15.33
CA ALA A 150 8.22 5.69 16.15
C ALA A 150 6.96 5.23 15.39
N HIS A 151 6.33 6.14 14.63
CA HIS A 151 5.18 5.80 13.79
C HIS A 151 5.55 4.80 12.68
N GLN A 152 6.67 5.00 11.99
CA GLN A 152 7.16 4.07 10.95
C GLN A 152 7.43 2.67 11.53
N ARG A 153 8.13 2.58 12.67
CA ARG A 153 8.37 1.28 13.35
C ARG A 153 7.07 0.59 13.77
N ALA A 154 6.06 1.35 14.20
CA ALA A 154 4.75 0.79 14.53
C ALA A 154 4.06 0.21 13.28
N LEU A 155 4.14 0.90 12.14
CA LEU A 155 3.60 0.41 10.88
C LEU A 155 4.32 -0.88 10.43
N GLU A 156 5.65 -0.89 10.44
CA GLU A 156 6.46 -2.07 10.12
C GLU A 156 6.10 -3.27 11.00
N HIS A 157 5.90 -3.04 12.31
CA HIS A 157 5.47 -4.09 13.24
C HIS A 157 4.08 -4.65 12.88
N VAL A 158 3.10 -3.78 12.57
CA VAL A 158 1.76 -4.23 12.19
C VAL A 158 1.78 -5.01 10.89
N ILE A 159 2.55 -4.57 9.90
CA ILE A 159 2.68 -5.30 8.63
C ILE A 159 3.36 -6.65 8.84
N GLY A 160 4.45 -6.71 9.61
CA GLY A 160 5.11 -7.98 9.93
C GLY A 160 4.19 -8.95 10.69
N TYR A 161 3.41 -8.44 11.64
CA TYR A 161 2.38 -9.24 12.32
C TYR A 161 1.33 -9.76 11.32
N ALA A 162 0.82 -8.88 10.45
CA ALA A 162 -0.21 -9.24 9.48
C ALA A 162 0.28 -10.26 8.45
N GLU A 163 1.53 -10.19 8.00
CA GLU A 163 2.14 -11.20 7.12
C GLU A 163 2.13 -12.60 7.73
N GLY A 164 2.31 -12.72 9.05
CA GLY A 164 2.32 -14.01 9.74
C GLY A 164 0.97 -14.52 10.24
N HIS A 165 -0.06 -13.66 10.33
CA HIS A 165 -1.30 -14.00 11.04
C HIS A 165 -2.60 -13.64 10.31
N VAL A 166 -2.54 -12.75 9.31
CA VAL A 166 -3.74 -12.16 8.70
C VAL A 166 -3.77 -12.36 7.19
N PHE A 167 -2.65 -12.12 6.52
CA PHE A 167 -2.57 -12.24 5.07
C PHE A 167 -2.37 -13.71 4.68
N SER A 168 -3.22 -14.18 3.76
CA SER A 168 -3.19 -15.55 3.25
C SER A 168 -3.51 -15.56 1.76
N SER A 169 -2.99 -16.55 1.04
CA SER A 169 -3.38 -16.84 -0.33
C SER A 169 -4.43 -17.96 -0.36
N ARG A 170 -5.03 -18.17 -1.53
CA ARG A 170 -5.94 -19.29 -1.78
C ARG A 170 -5.56 -20.02 -3.05
N SER A 171 -5.61 -21.35 -3.02
CA SER A 171 -5.27 -22.23 -4.14
C SER A 171 -6.38 -23.26 -4.39
N GLY A 172 -6.26 -24.01 -5.50
CA GLY A 172 -7.26 -24.98 -5.93
C GLY A 172 -8.51 -24.37 -6.61
N ALA A 173 -9.39 -25.24 -7.10
CA ALA A 173 -10.61 -24.82 -7.80
C ALA A 173 -11.51 -24.00 -6.86
N GLY A 174 -11.83 -22.76 -7.24
CA GLY A 174 -12.61 -21.85 -6.38
C GLY A 174 -11.86 -21.35 -5.13
N GLY A 175 -10.55 -21.58 -5.02
CA GLY A 175 -9.74 -21.16 -3.86
C GLY A 175 -10.06 -21.96 -2.59
N VAL A 176 -10.48 -23.22 -2.71
CA VAL A 176 -10.92 -24.02 -1.54
C VAL A 176 -9.82 -24.26 -0.52
N VAL A 177 -8.54 -24.13 -0.91
CA VAL A 177 -7.40 -24.23 0.00
C VAL A 177 -6.97 -22.82 0.38
N GLN A 178 -6.82 -22.55 1.68
CA GLN A 178 -6.19 -21.33 2.20
C GLN A 178 -4.77 -21.69 2.64
N GLU A 179 -3.80 -20.87 2.24
CA GLU A 179 -2.38 -21.12 2.45
C GLU A 179 -1.69 -19.85 2.99
N ASP A 180 -0.65 -20.04 3.78
CA ASP A 180 0.19 -18.95 4.26
C ASP A 180 0.94 -18.29 3.10
N ILE A 181 1.24 -17.00 3.25
CA ILE A 181 2.10 -16.28 2.32
C ILE A 181 3.50 -16.13 2.87
N ARG A 182 4.48 -16.00 1.98
CA ARG A 182 5.85 -15.62 2.36
C ARG A 182 5.96 -14.16 2.80
N GLY A 183 5.04 -13.33 2.32
CA GLY A 183 4.99 -11.90 2.62
C GLY A 183 4.24 -11.13 1.54
N VAL A 184 3.94 -9.88 1.85
CA VAL A 184 3.32 -8.93 0.93
C VAL A 184 4.38 -8.09 0.22
N VAL A 185 4.00 -7.55 -0.92
CA VAL A 185 4.71 -6.44 -1.56
C VAL A 185 3.82 -5.21 -1.38
N ALA A 186 4.33 -4.20 -0.68
CA ALA A 186 3.58 -2.98 -0.41
C ALA A 186 4.44 -1.73 -0.59
N ALA A 187 3.76 -0.59 -0.75
CA ALA A 187 4.34 0.74 -0.79
C ALA A 187 3.70 1.59 0.33
N ALA A 188 4.52 2.23 1.16
CA ALA A 188 4.07 3.17 2.20
C ALA A 188 4.42 4.61 1.80
N PHE A 189 3.54 5.55 2.16
CA PHE A 189 3.61 6.97 1.83
C PHE A 189 3.46 7.83 3.08
#